data_AF-A0A8C5TIF0-F1
#
_entry.id   AF-A0A8C5TIF0-F1
#
_cell.length_a   1.000
_cell.length_b   1.000
_cell.length_c   1.000
_cell.angle_alpha   90.00
_cell.angle_beta   90.00
_cell.angle_gamma   90.00
#
_symmetry.space_group_name_H-M   'P 1'
#
loop_
_entity.id
_entity.type
_entity.pdbx_description
1 polymer ?
#
loop_
_entity_poly.entity_id
_entity_poly.type
_entity_poly.pdbx_seq_one_letter_code
_entity_poly.pdbx_strand_id
1 'polypeptide(L)'
;MARFFHGKEVSSISKLGAFCCGLSLCNQHTIVLYIACVVPWVLSRLFTKRELSPGHLLKLGLCFLAGLLPYLYLPASSYLNRARWTWGDQTTFQGFLTHFLREEYGTFNLVNRGHFPELLPFHFHNGRNGSVVALAVLGNVWAWKKQQKSPVIWLFTGMLCLYSLFFAWRANLDITKPLFLGVVERFWLQSSAVVAVLAGLGLATLANLGRSAVPEGTRLLLGLEWLPALGLVASQLWANYR
;
A
#
# COMPACT_ATOMS: atom_id res chain seq x y z
N MET A 1 7.20 -23.45 -26.70
CA MET A 1 5.98 -23.58 -25.88
C MET A 1 6.09 -22.88 -24.53
N ALA A 2 7.09 -23.17 -23.67
CA ALA A 2 7.18 -22.60 -22.32
C ALA A 2 7.23 -21.05 -22.25
N ARG A 3 7.98 -20.38 -23.14
CA ARG A 3 8.01 -18.90 -23.23
C ARG A 3 6.66 -18.29 -23.62
N PHE A 4 5.85 -19.01 -24.40
CA PHE A 4 4.54 -18.54 -24.84
C PHE A 4 3.50 -18.62 -23.70
N PHE A 5 3.55 -19.70 -22.90
CA PHE A 5 2.73 -19.81 -21.70
C PHE A 5 3.12 -18.77 -20.64
N HIS A 6 4.42 -18.55 -20.44
CA HIS A 6 4.93 -17.52 -19.53
C HIS A 6 4.48 -16.10 -19.93
N GLY A 7 4.59 -15.74 -21.22
CA GLY A 7 4.16 -14.43 -21.70
C GLY A 7 2.65 -14.19 -21.56
N LYS A 8 1.82 -15.24 -21.71
CA LYS A 8 0.37 -15.14 -21.47
C LYS A 8 0.05 -14.87 -19.99
N GLU A 9 0.73 -15.56 -19.08
CA GLU A 9 0.56 -15.39 -17.64
C GLU A 9 0.98 -13.97 -17.19
N VAL A 10 2.17 -13.51 -17.60
CA VAL A 10 2.66 -12.17 -17.28
C VAL A 10 1.72 -11.09 -17.82
N SER A 11 1.21 -11.25 -19.04
CA SER A 11 0.23 -10.31 -19.60
C SER A 11 -1.09 -10.30 -18.83
N SER A 12 -1.55 -11.46 -18.33
CA SER A 12 -2.75 -11.52 -17.50
C SER A 12 -2.55 -10.80 -16.17
N ILE A 13 -1.43 -11.05 -15.50
CA ILE A 13 -1.08 -10.44 -14.21
C ILE A 13 -0.89 -8.93 -14.35
N SER A 14 -0.22 -8.44 -15.40
CA SER A 14 -0.01 -7.01 -15.62
C SER A 14 -1.33 -6.27 -15.89
N LYS A 15 -2.25 -6.87 -16.66
CA LYS A 15 -3.60 -6.32 -16.88
C LYS A 15 -4.43 -6.27 -15.60
N LEU A 16 -4.40 -7.34 -14.80
CA LEU A 16 -5.07 -7.37 -13.50
C LEU A 16 -4.46 -6.30 -12.57
N GLY A 17 -3.13 -6.18 -12.53
CA GLY A 17 -2.44 -5.14 -11.78
C GLY A 17 -2.84 -3.73 -12.21
N ALA A 18 -2.92 -3.46 -13.51
CA ALA A 18 -3.37 -2.18 -14.04
C ALA A 18 -4.82 -1.86 -13.62
N PHE A 19 -5.72 -2.85 -13.74
CA PHE A 19 -7.10 -2.72 -13.25
C PHE A 19 -7.15 -2.43 -11.73
N CYS A 20 -6.38 -3.16 -10.93
CA CYS A 20 -6.29 -2.94 -9.48
C CYS A 20 -5.71 -1.56 -9.15
N CYS A 21 -4.75 -1.04 -9.92
CA CYS A 21 -4.26 0.33 -9.74
C CYS A 21 -5.37 1.35 -9.94
N GLY A 22 -6.17 1.23 -11.01
CA GLY A 22 -7.33 2.09 -11.24
C GLY A 22 -8.35 2.00 -10.11
N LEU A 23 -8.74 0.77 -9.75
CA LEU A 23 -9.70 0.51 -8.68
C LEU A 23 -9.23 1.05 -7.31
N SER A 24 -7.92 0.97 -7.05
CA SER A 24 -7.36 1.47 -5.79
C SER A 24 -7.45 2.99 -5.65
N LEU A 25 -7.39 3.74 -6.77
CA LEU A 25 -7.56 5.20 -6.75
C LEU A 25 -8.97 5.58 -6.32
N CYS A 26 -9.99 4.81 -6.73
CA CYS A 26 -11.37 4.99 -6.29
C CYS A 26 -11.55 4.81 -4.78
N ASN A 27 -10.68 4.01 -4.13
CA ASN A 27 -10.72 3.82 -2.69
C ASN A 27 -9.98 4.94 -1.95
N GLN A 28 -8.75 5.27 -2.36
CA GLN A 28 -7.90 6.19 -1.62
C GLN A 28 -6.92 6.92 -2.54
N HIS A 29 -7.04 8.25 -2.64
CA HIS A 29 -6.22 9.06 -3.55
C HIS A 29 -4.70 8.99 -3.24
N THR A 30 -4.32 8.79 -1.98
CA THR A 30 -2.91 8.66 -1.56
C THR A 30 -2.22 7.39 -2.08
N ILE A 31 -2.96 6.42 -2.64
CA ILE A 31 -2.39 5.25 -3.31
C ILE A 31 -1.58 5.63 -4.55
N VAL A 32 -1.78 6.84 -5.10
CA VAL A 32 -1.01 7.37 -6.23
C VAL A 32 0.50 7.33 -5.96
N LEU A 33 0.93 7.50 -4.70
CA LEU A 33 2.34 7.41 -4.31
C LEU A 33 2.90 5.99 -4.51
N TYR A 34 2.07 4.96 -4.28
CA TYR A 34 2.44 3.56 -4.52
C TYR A 34 2.44 3.24 -6.00
N ILE A 35 1.43 3.69 -6.73
CA ILE A 35 1.33 3.53 -8.18
C ILE A 35 2.54 4.18 -8.87
N ALA A 36 2.99 5.35 -8.39
CA ALA A 36 4.17 6.05 -8.90
C ALA A 36 5.48 5.26 -8.73
N CYS A 37 5.57 4.34 -7.77
CA CYS A 37 6.70 3.41 -7.64
C CYS A 37 6.48 2.14 -8.47
N VAL A 38 5.29 1.53 -8.35
CA VAL A 38 4.99 0.22 -8.94
C VAL A 38 4.94 0.28 -10.46
N VAL A 39 4.29 1.28 -11.05
CA VAL A 39 4.09 1.36 -12.51
C VAL A 39 5.42 1.50 -13.25
N PRO A 40 6.31 2.47 -12.93
CA PRO A 40 7.61 2.55 -13.60
C PRO A 40 8.45 1.29 -13.41
N TRP A 41 8.40 0.67 -12.22
CA TRP A 41 9.10 -0.58 -11.96
C TRP A 41 8.59 -1.74 -12.83
N VAL A 42 7.27 -1.95 -12.90
CA VAL A 42 6.65 -2.99 -13.75
C VAL A 42 6.95 -2.73 -15.23
N LEU A 43 6.79 -1.49 -15.70
CA LEU A 43 7.06 -1.13 -17.08
C LEU A 43 8.54 -1.34 -17.45
N SER A 44 9.47 -0.96 -16.57
CA SER A 44 10.90 -1.21 -16.75
C SER A 44 11.22 -2.71 -16.85
N ARG A 45 10.55 -3.55 -16.04
CA ARG A 45 10.68 -5.01 -16.09
C ARG A 45 10.14 -5.59 -17.40
N LEU A 46 8.95 -5.19 -17.83
CA LEU A 46 8.35 -5.62 -19.10
C LEU A 46 9.21 -5.18 -20.30
N PHE A 47 9.75 -3.95 -20.25
CA PHE A 47 10.64 -3.43 -21.27
C PHE A 47 11.96 -4.22 -21.36
N THR A 48 12.62 -4.45 -20.21
CA THR A 48 13.87 -5.23 -20.14
C THR A 48 13.68 -6.66 -20.63
N LYS A 49 12.50 -7.24 -20.41
CA LYS A 49 12.14 -8.59 -20.90
C LYS A 49 11.64 -8.62 -22.35
N ARG A 50 11.54 -7.46 -23.02
CA ARG A 50 10.98 -7.29 -24.37
C ARG A 50 9.53 -7.78 -24.51
N GLU A 51 8.76 -7.67 -23.44
CA GLU A 51 7.33 -8.02 -23.39
C GLU A 51 6.40 -6.80 -23.49
N LEU A 52 7.01 -5.60 -23.50
CA LEU A 52 6.29 -4.33 -23.68
C LEU A 52 6.18 -4.00 -25.16
N SER A 53 4.96 -4.05 -25.69
CA SER A 53 4.61 -3.54 -27.03
C SER A 53 3.62 -2.38 -26.90
N PRO A 54 3.50 -1.50 -27.91
CA PRO A 54 2.52 -0.41 -27.88
C PRO A 54 1.08 -0.91 -27.68
N GLY A 55 0.73 -2.03 -28.33
CA GLY A 55 -0.58 -2.66 -28.15
C GLY A 55 -0.78 -3.26 -26.75
N HIS A 56 0.27 -3.76 -26.10
CA HIS A 56 0.20 -4.19 -24.71
C HIS A 56 0.03 -2.97 -23.78
N LEU A 57 0.78 -1.89 -23.99
CA LEU A 57 0.65 -0.66 -23.22
C LEU A 57 -0.77 -0.08 -23.33
N LEU A 58 -1.36 -0.09 -24.53
CA LEU A 58 -2.75 0.31 -24.72
C LEU A 58 -3.71 -0.58 -23.91
N LYS A 59 -3.54 -1.90 -23.92
CA LYS A 59 -4.35 -2.82 -23.11
C LYS A 59 -4.21 -2.55 -21.61
N LEU A 60 -3.00 -2.25 -21.13
CA LEU A 60 -2.79 -1.87 -19.73
C LEU A 60 -3.51 -0.56 -19.39
N GLY A 61 -3.43 0.44 -20.26
CA GLY A 61 -4.17 1.70 -20.13
C GLY A 61 -5.68 1.48 -20.08
N LEU A 62 -6.24 0.65 -20.98
CA LEU A 62 -7.66 0.30 -20.97
C LEU A 62 -8.07 -0.45 -19.70
N CYS A 63 -7.25 -1.39 -19.20
CA CYS A 63 -7.52 -2.07 -17.94
C CYS A 63 -7.48 -1.10 -16.74
N PHE A 64 -6.53 -0.17 -16.71
CA PHE A 64 -6.46 0.88 -15.69
C PHE A 64 -7.71 1.78 -15.71
N LEU A 65 -8.12 2.24 -16.89
CA LEU A 65 -9.34 3.03 -17.07
C LEU A 65 -10.59 2.26 -16.66
N ALA A 66 -10.65 0.95 -16.94
CA ALA A 66 -11.73 0.09 -16.47
C ALA A 66 -11.78 0.00 -14.94
N GLY A 67 -10.63 0.05 -14.26
CA GLY A 67 -10.56 0.14 -12.79
C GLY A 67 -11.16 1.44 -12.23
N LEU A 68 -11.15 2.53 -13.01
CA LEU A 68 -11.70 3.83 -12.62
C LEU A 68 -13.23 3.95 -12.81
N LEU A 69 -13.88 2.93 -13.37
CA LEU A 69 -15.33 2.93 -13.60
C LEU A 69 -16.18 3.31 -12.37
N PRO A 70 -15.82 2.94 -11.12
CA PRO A 70 -16.58 3.38 -9.95
C PRO A 70 -16.74 4.91 -9.84
N TYR A 71 -15.79 5.70 -10.38
CA TYR A 71 -15.93 7.16 -10.39
C TYR A 71 -17.09 7.67 -11.26
N LEU A 72 -17.55 6.89 -12.26
CA LEU A 72 -18.72 7.26 -13.06
C LEU A 72 -20.02 7.28 -12.24
N TYR A 73 -20.03 6.63 -11.08
CA TYR A 73 -21.15 6.71 -10.15
C TYR A 73 -21.37 8.16 -9.65
N LEU A 74 -20.31 8.96 -9.52
CA LEU A 74 -20.41 10.33 -9.01
C LEU A 74 -21.31 11.21 -9.90
N PRO A 75 -21.00 11.45 -11.19
CA PRO A 75 -21.87 12.23 -12.07
C PRO A 75 -23.23 11.56 -12.23
N ALA A 76 -23.30 10.22 -12.37
CA ALA A 76 -24.57 9.52 -12.56
C ALA A 76 -25.53 9.71 -11.38
N SER A 77 -25.05 9.60 -10.15
CA SER A 77 -25.86 9.78 -8.94
C SER A 77 -26.26 11.22 -8.70
N SER A 78 -25.41 12.18 -9.11
CA SER A 78 -25.68 13.62 -9.09
C SER A 78 -26.78 13.98 -10.10
N TYR A 79 -26.66 13.54 -11.36
CA TYR A 79 -27.69 13.76 -12.39
C TYR A 79 -29.06 13.17 -12.05
N LEU A 80 -29.07 11.97 -11.45
CA LEU A 80 -30.31 11.28 -11.11
C LEU A 80 -30.91 11.74 -9.76
N ASN A 81 -30.27 12.68 -9.05
CA ASN A 81 -30.64 13.11 -7.69
C ASN A 81 -30.86 11.93 -6.73
N ARG A 82 -30.10 10.83 -6.90
CA ARG A 82 -30.24 9.61 -6.09
C ARG A 82 -29.34 9.62 -4.86
N ALA A 83 -28.27 10.41 -4.88
CA ALA A 83 -27.36 10.50 -3.76
C ALA A 83 -28.00 11.30 -2.62
N ARG A 84 -28.18 10.65 -1.47
CA ARG A 84 -28.74 11.26 -0.26
C ARG A 84 -27.83 12.36 0.33
N TRP A 85 -26.53 12.24 0.08
CA TRP A 85 -25.50 13.18 0.50
C TRP A 85 -24.46 13.29 -0.61
N THR A 86 -24.32 14.47 -1.20
CA THR A 86 -23.30 14.79 -2.21
C THR A 86 -22.40 15.91 -1.71
N TRP A 87 -21.12 15.86 -2.07
CA TRP A 87 -20.14 16.91 -1.76
C TRP A 87 -19.90 17.73 -3.02
N GLY A 88 -20.68 18.82 -3.14
CA GLY A 88 -20.71 19.66 -4.33
C GLY A 88 -21.62 19.10 -5.44
N ASP A 89 -21.62 19.78 -6.58
CA ASP A 89 -22.30 19.38 -7.81
C ASP A 89 -21.31 18.70 -8.76
N GLN A 90 -21.56 17.45 -9.17
CA GLN A 90 -20.72 16.70 -10.10
C GLN A 90 -21.38 16.50 -11.47
N THR A 91 -22.45 17.25 -11.78
CA THR A 91 -23.07 17.22 -13.12
C THR A 91 -22.18 17.86 -14.18
N THR A 92 -21.36 18.85 -13.82
CA THR A 92 -20.41 19.49 -14.74
C THR A 92 -19.04 18.80 -14.70
N PHE A 93 -18.30 18.87 -15.80
CA PHE A 93 -16.93 18.34 -15.86
C PHE A 93 -16.00 19.00 -14.82
N GLN A 94 -16.15 20.31 -14.62
CA GLN A 94 -15.40 21.05 -13.60
C GLN A 94 -15.77 20.58 -12.19
N GLY A 95 -17.06 20.44 -11.89
CA GLY A 95 -17.53 19.94 -10.60
C GLY A 95 -17.05 18.52 -10.31
N PHE A 96 -17.09 17.64 -11.32
CA PHE A 96 -16.47 16.32 -11.24
C PHE A 96 -14.97 16.42 -10.94
N LEU A 97 -14.23 17.28 -11.66
CA LEU A 97 -12.78 17.41 -11.49
C LEU A 97 -12.41 17.96 -10.11
N THR A 98 -13.12 18.97 -9.61
CA THR A 98 -12.95 19.54 -8.26
C THR A 98 -13.16 18.47 -7.19
N HIS A 99 -14.21 17.64 -7.32
CA HIS A 99 -14.45 16.53 -6.40
C HIS A 99 -13.40 15.41 -6.54
N PHE A 100 -13.07 15.02 -7.78
CA PHE A 100 -12.10 13.97 -8.08
C PHE A 100 -10.70 14.31 -7.54
N LEU A 101 -10.23 15.54 -7.79
CA LEU A 101 -8.95 16.06 -7.29
C LEU A 101 -8.99 16.42 -5.80
N ARG A 102 -10.17 16.30 -5.17
CA ARG A 102 -10.39 16.58 -3.76
C ARG A 102 -9.99 18.00 -3.36
N GLU A 103 -10.15 18.96 -4.28
CA GLU A 103 -9.75 20.35 -4.11
C GLU A 103 -10.40 20.99 -2.86
N GLU A 104 -11.65 20.61 -2.58
CA GLU A 104 -12.44 21.09 -1.43
C GLU A 104 -11.80 20.75 -0.07
N TYR A 105 -10.94 19.73 -0.02
CA TYR A 105 -10.23 19.33 1.21
C TYR A 105 -8.93 20.13 1.42
N GLY A 106 -8.62 21.09 0.54
CA GLY A 106 -7.38 21.84 0.57
C GLY A 106 -6.22 21.05 -0.03
N THR A 107 -6.35 20.63 -1.29
CA THR A 107 -5.29 19.95 -2.04
C THR A 107 -4.01 20.78 -1.96
N PHE A 108 -3.07 20.30 -1.16
CA PHE A 108 -1.79 20.94 -0.86
C PHE A 108 -1.72 21.97 0.28
N ASN A 109 -2.84 22.36 0.91
CA ASN A 109 -2.92 23.37 1.96
C ASN A 109 -3.73 22.88 3.19
N LEU A 110 -3.32 21.75 3.80
CA LEU A 110 -3.79 21.43 5.15
C LEU A 110 -3.02 22.31 6.14
N VAL A 111 -3.71 23.32 6.70
CA VAL A 111 -3.38 24.21 7.83
C VAL A 111 -1.91 24.22 8.29
N ASN A 112 -1.29 25.40 8.23
CA ASN A 112 0.14 25.65 8.37
C ASN A 112 0.69 25.54 9.82
N ARG A 113 0.57 24.39 10.50
CA ARG A 113 1.21 24.10 11.82
C ARG A 113 1.47 22.60 12.06
N GLY A 114 2.40 21.99 11.33
CA GLY A 114 2.80 20.58 11.54
C GLY A 114 4.16 20.44 12.24
N HIS A 115 4.22 19.71 13.36
CA HIS A 115 5.48 19.28 14.00
C HIS A 115 6.01 18.00 13.34
N PHE A 116 6.70 18.14 12.21
CA PHE A 116 7.33 17.05 11.45
C PHE A 116 8.13 16.01 12.29
N PRO A 117 8.95 16.42 13.29
CA PRO A 117 9.76 15.45 14.05
C PRO A 117 8.96 14.61 15.04
N GLU A 118 7.75 15.04 15.45
CA GLU A 118 6.95 14.37 16.47
C GLU A 118 6.01 13.31 15.86
N LEU A 119 5.54 13.55 14.63
CA LEU A 119 4.55 12.69 13.97
C LEU A 119 5.15 11.36 13.47
N LEU A 120 6.41 11.36 13.00
CA LEU A 120 7.05 10.14 12.49
C LEU A 120 7.27 9.11 13.61
N PRO A 121 7.88 9.45 14.77
CA PRO A 121 7.99 8.53 15.89
C PRO A 121 6.62 8.12 16.43
N PHE A 122 5.65 9.05 16.50
CA PHE A 122 4.30 8.76 16.96
C PHE A 122 3.57 7.74 16.08
N HIS A 123 3.70 7.84 14.74
CA HIS A 123 3.18 6.86 13.80
C HIS A 123 3.74 5.45 14.01
N PHE A 124 5.05 5.33 14.26
CA PHE A 124 5.69 4.03 14.48
C PHE A 124 5.52 3.48 15.89
N HIS A 125 5.34 4.34 16.89
CA HIS A 125 5.24 3.96 18.30
C HIS A 125 3.80 3.73 18.76
N ASN A 126 2.87 4.63 18.43
CA ASN A 126 1.47 4.54 18.83
C ASN A 126 0.57 3.93 17.75
N GLY A 127 0.89 4.12 16.47
CA GLY A 127 0.09 3.57 15.37
C GLY A 127 0.30 2.07 15.12
N ARG A 128 1.30 1.45 15.76
CA ARG A 128 1.70 0.05 15.48
C ARG A 128 2.28 -0.63 16.71
N ASN A 129 2.05 -1.93 16.81
CA ASN A 129 2.80 -2.77 17.74
C ASN A 129 4.29 -2.76 17.35
N GLY A 130 5.16 -2.28 18.25
CA GLY A 130 6.60 -2.18 18.04
C GLY A 130 7.24 -3.49 17.57
N SER A 131 6.70 -4.65 17.96
CA SER A 131 7.16 -5.96 17.51
C SER A 131 7.02 -6.15 16.00
N VAL A 132 5.94 -5.65 15.38
CA VAL A 132 5.71 -5.78 13.93
C VAL A 132 6.68 -4.88 13.16
N VAL A 133 6.91 -3.66 13.65
CA VAL A 133 7.90 -2.75 13.06
C VAL A 133 9.31 -3.33 13.18
N ALA A 134 9.67 -3.89 14.34
CA ALA A 134 10.95 -4.54 14.55
C ALA A 134 11.17 -5.71 13.57
N LEU A 135 10.16 -6.57 13.37
CA LEU A 135 10.22 -7.65 12.38
C LEU A 135 10.41 -7.11 10.95
N ALA A 136 9.71 -6.05 10.57
CA ALA A 136 9.87 -5.43 9.26
C ALA A 136 11.29 -4.89 9.02
N VAL A 137 11.88 -4.26 10.05
CA VAL A 137 13.26 -3.78 10.01
C VAL A 137 14.23 -4.95 9.93
N LEU A 138 14.05 -6.00 10.75
CA LEU A 138 14.88 -7.20 10.73
C LEU A 138 14.88 -7.86 9.34
N GLY A 139 13.71 -8.02 8.71
CA GLY A 139 13.59 -8.59 7.37
C GLY A 139 14.37 -7.77 6.32
N ASN A 140 14.30 -6.44 6.40
CA ASN A 140 15.04 -5.55 5.49
C ASN A 140 16.56 -5.60 5.72
N VAL A 141 17.00 -5.51 6.98
CA VAL A 141 18.42 -5.58 7.33
C VAL A 141 19.01 -6.92 6.92
N TRP A 142 18.27 -8.01 7.13
CA TRP A 142 18.69 -9.34 6.71
C TRP A 142 18.81 -9.43 5.19
N ALA A 143 17.80 -8.94 4.45
CA ALA A 143 17.83 -8.90 2.98
C ALA A 143 19.03 -8.10 2.45
N TRP A 144 19.34 -6.95 3.05
CA TRP A 144 20.53 -6.16 2.73
C TRP A 144 21.83 -6.92 3.03
N LYS A 145 21.98 -7.45 4.25
CA LYS A 145 23.20 -8.17 4.68
C LYS A 145 23.49 -9.40 3.84
N LYS A 146 22.45 -10.15 3.46
CA LYS A 146 22.58 -11.31 2.58
C LYS A 146 22.68 -10.93 1.09
N GLN A 147 22.76 -9.64 0.78
CA GLN A 147 22.77 -9.13 -0.60
C GLN A 147 21.64 -9.75 -1.44
N GLN A 148 20.49 -10.02 -0.81
CA GLN A 148 19.34 -10.55 -1.50
C GLN A 148 18.83 -9.47 -2.44
N LYS A 149 19.15 -9.63 -3.72
CA LYS A 149 18.78 -8.69 -4.79
C LYS A 149 17.30 -8.80 -5.17
N SER A 150 16.40 -9.09 -4.22
CA SER A 150 14.97 -9.11 -4.51
C SER A 150 14.50 -7.67 -4.74
N PRO A 151 14.24 -7.27 -6.00
CA PRO A 151 13.82 -5.90 -6.30
C PRO A 151 12.47 -5.57 -5.66
N VAL A 152 11.69 -6.59 -5.31
CA VAL A 152 10.38 -6.46 -4.68
C VAL A 152 10.50 -5.95 -3.24
N ILE A 153 11.47 -6.43 -2.46
CA ILE A 153 11.68 -5.96 -1.09
C ILE A 153 12.01 -4.47 -1.12
N TRP A 154 12.93 -4.06 -1.98
CA TRP A 154 13.32 -2.67 -2.15
C TRP A 154 12.19 -1.79 -2.69
N LEU A 155 11.33 -2.32 -3.55
CA LEU A 155 10.13 -1.63 -4.00
C LEU A 155 9.18 -1.35 -2.82
N PHE A 156 8.85 -2.36 -2.01
CA PHE A 156 8.00 -2.19 -0.82
C PHE A 156 8.62 -1.22 0.19
N THR A 157 9.91 -1.32 0.43
CA THR A 157 10.61 -0.41 1.36
C THR A 157 10.64 1.02 0.82
N GLY A 158 10.88 1.21 -0.48
CA GLY A 158 10.79 2.51 -1.14
C GLY A 158 9.39 3.11 -1.05
N MET A 159 8.36 2.29 -1.30
CA MET A 159 6.95 2.69 -1.14
C MET A 159 6.65 3.11 0.31
N LEU A 160 7.10 2.33 1.30
CA LEU A 160 6.92 2.65 2.71
C LEU A 160 7.58 3.99 3.07
N CYS A 161 8.83 4.19 2.65
CA CYS A 161 9.56 5.43 2.92
C CYS A 161 8.89 6.62 2.24
N LEU A 162 8.61 6.53 0.93
CA LEU A 162 7.99 7.60 0.16
C LEU A 162 6.65 8.03 0.79
N TYR A 163 5.79 7.05 1.11
CA TYR A 163 4.49 7.34 1.70
C TYR A 163 4.61 7.91 3.11
N SER A 164 5.44 7.32 3.97
CA SER A 164 5.57 7.77 5.36
C SER A 164 6.17 9.17 5.43
N LEU A 165 7.18 9.46 4.60
CA LEU A 165 7.80 10.79 4.52
C LEU A 165 6.84 11.81 3.92
N PHE A 166 6.17 11.48 2.81
CA PHE A 166 5.19 12.37 2.20
C PHE A 166 4.06 12.68 3.19
N PHE A 167 3.53 11.66 3.86
CA PHE A 167 2.46 11.85 4.82
C PHE A 167 2.94 12.64 6.04
N ALA A 168 4.11 12.34 6.60
CA ALA A 168 4.66 13.09 7.72
C ALA A 168 4.94 14.56 7.38
N TRP A 169 5.37 14.84 6.14
CA TRP A 169 5.54 16.19 5.64
C TRP A 169 4.22 16.95 5.46
N ARG A 170 3.13 16.24 5.15
CA ARG A 170 1.85 16.84 4.78
C ARG A 170 0.78 16.80 5.86
N ALA A 171 0.94 15.95 6.86
CA ALA A 171 0.03 15.81 7.98
C ALA A 171 0.30 16.91 9.00
N ASN A 172 -0.51 17.97 8.91
CA ASN A 172 -0.45 19.13 9.78
C ASN A 172 -1.65 19.21 10.73
N LEU A 173 -2.18 18.05 11.13
CA LEU A 173 -3.32 17.96 12.05
C LEU A 173 -2.84 17.88 13.50
N ASP A 174 -3.52 18.58 14.38
CA ASP A 174 -3.26 18.56 15.82
C ASP A 174 -3.67 17.21 16.42
N ILE A 175 -2.70 16.34 16.63
CA ILE A 175 -2.88 14.96 17.11
C ILE A 175 -3.35 14.92 18.57
N THR A 176 -3.23 16.02 19.31
CA THR A 176 -3.75 16.09 20.69
C THR A 176 -5.27 15.98 20.73
N LYS A 177 -5.96 16.31 19.62
CA LYS A 177 -7.40 16.18 19.48
C LYS A 177 -7.76 14.78 18.97
N PRO A 178 -8.60 14.01 19.69
CA PRO A 178 -8.93 12.63 19.31
C PRO A 178 -9.60 12.53 17.94
N LEU A 179 -10.37 13.54 17.54
CA LEU A 179 -10.99 13.61 16.21
C LEU A 179 -9.95 13.60 15.08
N PHE A 180 -8.87 14.37 15.24
CA PHE A 180 -7.83 14.50 14.23
C PHE A 180 -6.88 13.31 14.24
N LEU A 181 -6.61 12.73 15.41
CA LEU A 181 -5.91 11.46 15.53
C LEU A 181 -6.60 10.37 14.70
N GLY A 182 -7.92 10.19 14.87
CA GLY A 182 -8.67 9.19 14.12
C GLY A 182 -8.70 9.42 12.60
N VAL A 183 -8.59 10.68 12.15
CA VAL A 183 -8.42 11.00 10.72
C VAL A 183 -7.06 10.52 10.23
N VAL A 184 -5.99 10.84 10.97
CA VAL A 184 -4.61 10.49 10.66
C VAL A 184 -4.39 8.97 10.65
N GLU A 185 -4.95 8.24 11.62
CA GLU A 185 -4.86 6.78 11.71
C GLU A 185 -5.39 6.05 10.47
N ARG A 186 -6.43 6.59 9.81
CA ARG A 186 -6.96 5.99 8.57
C ARG A 186 -5.95 6.04 7.44
N PHE A 187 -5.13 7.09 7.37
CA PHE A 187 -4.05 7.18 6.40
C PHE A 187 -2.88 6.26 6.75
N TRP A 188 -2.75 5.83 8.00
CA TRP A 188 -1.70 4.90 8.39
C TRP A 188 -1.93 3.47 7.87
N LEU A 189 -3.19 3.09 7.64
CA LEU A 189 -3.57 1.76 7.15
C LEU A 189 -2.79 1.36 5.89
N GLN A 190 -2.63 2.27 4.93
CA GLN A 190 -1.91 1.99 3.68
C GLN A 190 -0.44 1.62 3.92
N SER A 191 0.28 2.35 4.78
CA SER A 191 1.66 2.01 5.13
C SER A 191 1.75 0.81 6.08
N SER A 192 0.72 0.55 6.87
CA SER A 192 0.68 -0.58 7.80
C SER A 192 0.58 -1.90 7.05
N ALA A 193 -0.13 -1.93 5.92
CA ALA A 193 -0.16 -3.08 5.03
C ALA A 193 1.24 -3.45 4.51
N VAL A 194 2.04 -2.46 4.10
CA VAL A 194 3.42 -2.70 3.66
C VAL A 194 4.32 -3.17 4.80
N VAL A 195 4.18 -2.58 5.99
CA VAL A 195 4.91 -3.04 7.18
C VAL A 195 4.55 -4.48 7.54
N ALA A 196 3.28 -4.88 7.42
CA ALA A 196 2.87 -6.26 7.67
C ALA A 196 3.53 -7.25 6.69
N VAL A 197 3.61 -6.90 5.40
CA VAL A 197 4.30 -7.73 4.39
C VAL A 197 5.80 -7.86 4.72
N LEU A 198 6.46 -6.75 5.06
CA LEU A 198 7.88 -6.75 5.43
C LEU A 198 8.13 -7.47 6.77
N ALA A 199 7.20 -7.37 7.72
CA ALA A 199 7.26 -8.11 8.98
C ALA A 199 7.13 -9.62 8.76
N GLY A 200 6.28 -10.05 7.82
CA GLY A 200 6.20 -11.45 7.38
C GLY A 200 7.53 -11.97 6.84
N LEU A 201 8.25 -11.15 6.06
CA LEU A 201 9.61 -11.47 5.64
C LEU A 201 10.56 -11.61 6.84
N GLY A 202 10.52 -10.68 7.80
CA GLY A 202 11.29 -10.77 9.03
C GLY A 202 11.01 -12.06 9.81
N LEU A 203 9.74 -12.40 9.98
CA LEU A 203 9.34 -13.64 10.65
C LEU A 203 9.86 -14.89 9.91
N ALA A 204 9.75 -14.90 8.58
CA ALA A 204 10.30 -15.99 7.77
C ALA A 204 11.82 -16.11 7.90
N THR A 205 12.55 -15.00 8.02
CA THR A 205 14.00 -15.04 8.27
C THR A 205 14.34 -15.65 9.62
N LEU A 206 13.60 -15.29 10.68
CA LEU A 206 13.79 -15.86 12.02
C LEU A 206 13.48 -17.37 12.03
N ALA A 207 12.39 -17.77 11.39
CA ALA A 207 12.01 -19.17 11.26
C ALA A 207 13.11 -19.98 10.55
N ASN A 208 13.64 -19.48 9.43
CA ASN A 208 14.74 -20.14 8.71
C ASN A 208 16.03 -20.24 9.54
N LEU A 209 16.34 -19.23 10.35
CA LEU A 209 17.48 -19.28 11.28
C LEU A 209 17.26 -20.35 12.36
N GLY A 210 16.06 -20.39 12.94
CA GLY A 210 15.68 -21.42 13.91
C GLY A 210 15.78 -22.83 13.34
N ARG A 211 15.31 -23.05 12.10
CA ARG A 211 15.44 -24.35 11.39
C ARG A 211 16.89 -24.81 11.27
N SER A 212 17.79 -23.86 11.00
CA SER A 212 19.21 -24.16 10.79
C SER A 212 19.93 -24.54 12.09
N ALA A 213 19.34 -24.22 13.25
CA ALA A 213 19.92 -24.43 14.58
C ALA A 213 19.35 -25.64 15.34
N VAL A 214 18.29 -26.29 14.83
CA VAL A 214 17.54 -27.32 15.57
C VAL A 214 17.72 -28.72 14.95
N PRO A 215 17.88 -29.80 15.76
CA PRO A 215 18.02 -31.18 15.28
C PRO A 215 16.81 -31.68 14.45
N GLU A 216 17.04 -32.62 13.52
CA GLU A 216 16.05 -33.05 12.51
C GLU A 216 14.72 -33.57 13.09
N GLY A 217 14.72 -34.13 14.31
CA GLY A 217 13.53 -34.69 14.97
C GLY A 217 12.47 -33.65 15.34
N THR A 218 12.83 -32.37 15.44
CA THR A 218 11.93 -31.28 15.85
C THR A 218 11.29 -30.57 14.64
N ARG A 219 11.55 -31.03 13.40
CA ARG A 219 11.02 -30.44 12.16
C ARG A 219 9.49 -30.46 12.07
N LEU A 220 8.79 -31.33 12.80
CA LEU A 220 7.33 -31.32 12.89
C LEU A 220 6.80 -30.09 13.63
N LEU A 221 7.51 -29.60 14.65
CA LEU A 221 7.16 -28.35 15.36
C LEU A 221 7.39 -27.10 14.49
N LEU A 222 8.22 -27.19 13.45
CA LEU A 222 8.45 -26.12 12.47
C LEU A 222 7.30 -25.97 11.46
N GLY A 223 6.36 -26.92 11.38
CA GLY A 223 5.10 -26.74 10.65
C GLY A 223 4.16 -25.69 11.27
N LEU A 224 4.45 -25.26 12.51
CA LEU A 224 3.67 -24.29 13.29
C LEU A 224 4.21 -22.86 13.19
N GLU A 225 4.99 -22.53 12.16
CA GLU A 225 5.54 -21.18 11.92
C GLU A 225 4.48 -20.07 11.77
N TRP A 226 3.22 -20.46 11.57
CA TRP A 226 2.08 -19.55 11.53
C TRP A 226 1.58 -19.15 12.94
N LEU A 227 1.92 -19.90 14.00
CA LEU A 227 1.48 -19.59 15.37
C LEU A 227 2.02 -18.24 15.89
N PRO A 228 3.29 -17.87 15.69
CA PRO A 228 3.78 -16.53 16.04
C PRO A 228 3.01 -15.42 15.31
N ALA A 229 2.67 -15.62 14.03
CA ALA A 229 1.90 -14.64 13.27
C ALA A 229 0.47 -14.51 13.84
N LEU A 230 -0.19 -15.62 14.15
CA LEU A 230 -1.50 -15.64 14.81
C LEU A 230 -1.47 -14.98 16.19
N GLY A 231 -0.43 -15.25 16.99
CA GLY A 231 -0.24 -14.63 18.30
C GLY A 231 -0.06 -13.11 18.22
N LEU A 232 0.69 -12.61 17.23
CA LEU A 232 0.84 -11.17 16.98
C LEU A 232 -0.49 -10.53 16.57
N VAL A 233 -1.26 -11.17 15.69
CA VAL A 233 -2.58 -10.68 15.28
C VAL A 233 -3.53 -10.66 16.48
N ALA A 234 -3.59 -11.73 17.27
CA ALA A 234 -4.43 -11.81 18.46
C ALA A 234 -4.05 -10.75 19.51
N SER A 235 -2.75 -10.55 19.74
CA SER A 235 -2.25 -9.50 20.62
C SER A 235 -2.65 -8.10 20.15
N GLN A 236 -2.58 -7.83 18.84
CA GLN A 236 -3.03 -6.55 18.29
C GLN A 236 -4.54 -6.34 18.40
N LEU A 237 -5.34 -7.38 18.16
CA LEU A 237 -6.79 -7.30 18.34
C LEU A 237 -7.15 -7.03 19.80
N TRP A 238 -6.50 -7.74 20.72
CA TRP A 238 -6.72 -7.55 22.16
C TRP A 238 -6.33 -6.15 22.64
N ALA A 239 -5.21 -5.60 22.17
CA ALA A 239 -4.76 -4.27 22.57
C ALA A 239 -5.66 -3.13 22.05
N ASN A 240 -6.28 -3.31 20.88
CA ASN A 240 -7.04 -2.25 20.21
C ASN A 240 -8.56 -2.28 20.47
N TYR A 241 -9.13 -3.42 20.89
CA TYR A 241 -10.57 -3.61 21.08
C TYR A 241 -10.96 -3.94 22.53
N ARG A 242 -10.14 -3.52 23.48
CA ARG A 242 -10.43 -3.59 24.92
C ARG A 242 -11.14 -2.33 25.38
#